data_AF-A0A6P6FFM4-F1
#
_entry.id   AF-A0A6P6FFM4-F1
#
_cell.length_a   1.000
_cell.length_b   1.000
_cell.length_c   1.000
_cell.angle_alpha   90.00
_cell.angle_beta   90.00
_cell.angle_gamma   90.00
#
_symmetry.space_group_name_H-M   'P 1'
#
loop_
_entity.id
_entity.type
_entity.pdbx_description
1 polymer ?
#
loop_
_entity_poly.entity_id
_entity_poly.type
_entity_poly.pdbx_seq_one_letter_code
_entity_poly.pdbx_strand_id
1 'polypeptide(L)' 'SARVATSIYDTAWYKRDISVQKKVFRIILRSQKLETIGISGVVPQLSLSHYAKYLYTSLSYFNALRIMVGDPSSL' A
#
# COMPACT_ATOMS: atom_id res chain seq x y z
N SER A 1 -10.39 3.40 -2.98
CA SER A 1 -9.06 4.03 -3.07
C SER A 1 -9.07 5.44 -2.50
N ALA A 2 -8.07 5.81 -1.70
CA ALA A 2 -8.00 7.11 -1.00
C ALA A 2 -8.21 8.33 -1.93
N ARG A 3 -7.62 8.31 -3.14
CA ARG A 3 -7.77 9.39 -4.13
C ARG A 3 -9.21 9.68 -4.54
N VAL A 4 -10.05 8.64 -4.64
CA VAL A 4 -11.47 8.78 -4.99
C VAL A 4 -12.23 9.45 -3.85
N ALA A 5 -11.92 9.09 -2.60
CA ALA A 5 -12.50 9.76 -1.43
C ALA A 5 -12.07 11.23 -1.32
N THR A 6 -10.80 11.54 -1.59
CA THR A 6 -10.30 12.92 -1.61
C THR A 6 -11.02 13.76 -2.67
N SER A 7 -11.09 13.27 -3.91
CA SER A 7 -11.78 13.97 -4.99
C SER A 7 -13.27 14.22 -4.70
N ILE A 8 -13.94 13.27 -4.05
CA ILE A 8 -15.34 13.45 -3.63
C ILE A 8 -15.43 14.43 -2.45
N TYR A 9 -14.50 14.37 -1.50
CA TYR A 9 -14.47 15.31 -0.37
C TYR A 9 -14.28 16.76 -0.82
N ASP A 10 -13.47 16.98 -1.86
CA ASP A 10 -13.22 18.31 -2.46
C ASP A 10 -14.45 18.90 -3.18
N THR A 11 -15.47 18.08 -3.47
CA THR A 11 -16.74 18.60 -3.99
C THR A 11 -17.58 19.26 -2.89
N ALA A 12 -18.50 20.15 -3.27
CA ALA A 12 -19.45 20.76 -2.33
C ALA A 12 -20.57 19.79 -1.89
N TRP A 13 -20.23 18.54 -1.53
CA TRP A 13 -21.17 17.49 -1.15
C TRP A 13 -22.01 17.85 0.08
N TYR A 14 -21.47 18.66 0.98
CA TYR A 14 -22.15 19.16 2.18
C TYR A 14 -23.28 20.16 1.86
N LYS A 15 -23.30 20.74 0.66
CA LYS A 15 -24.39 21.60 0.17
C LYS A 15 -25.46 20.84 -0.62
N ARG A 16 -25.31 19.52 -0.77
CA ARG A 16 -26.28 18.64 -1.47
C ARG A 16 -27.25 18.01 -0.48
N ASP A 17 -28.30 17.38 -1.00
CA ASP A 17 -29.30 16.66 -0.21
C ASP A 17 -28.70 15.66 0.77
N ILE A 18 -29.41 15.43 1.88
CA ILE A 18 -29.02 14.46 2.92
C ILE A 18 -28.75 13.06 2.34
N SER A 19 -29.48 12.68 1.29
CA SER A 19 -29.26 11.41 0.57
C SER A 19 -27.86 11.33 -0.05
N VAL A 20 -27.38 12.42 -0.65
CA VAL A 20 -26.04 12.53 -1.25
C VAL A 20 -24.97 12.55 -0.16
N GLN A 21 -25.18 13.31 0.92
CA GLN A 21 -24.25 13.36 2.05
C GLN A 21 -24.01 11.98 2.66
N LYS A 22 -25.09 11.22 2.90
CA LYS A 22 -25.01 9.83 3.41
C LYS A 22 -24.26 8.89 2.46
N LYS A 23 -24.43 9.06 1.14
CA LYS A 23 -23.69 8.27 0.13
C LYS A 23 -22.21 8.62 0.14
N VAL A 24 -21.87 9.91 0.13
CA VAL A 24 -20.47 10.38 0.18
C VAL A 24 -19.77 9.88 1.43
N PHE A 25 -20.40 9.97 2.59
CA PHE A 25 -19.87 9.45 3.84
C PHE A 25 -19.52 7.95 3.76
N ARG A 26 -20.42 7.12 3.20
CA ARG A 26 -20.18 5.69 2.99
C ARG A 26 -19.02 5.43 2.01
N ILE A 27 -18.90 6.23 0.95
CA ILE A 27 -17.83 6.12 -0.04
C ILE A 27 -16.47 6.47 0.59
N ILE A 28 -16.41 7.53 1.39
CA ILE A 28 -15.20 7.94 2.11
C ILE A 28 -14.76 6.84 3.09
N LEU A 29 -15.68 6.34 3.92
CA LEU A 29 -15.43 5.24 4.87
C LEU A 29 -14.89 3.99 4.19
N ARG A 30 -15.52 3.55 3.08
CA ARG A 30 -15.04 2.39 2.33
C ARG A 30 -13.68 2.62 1.68
N SER A 31 -13.41 3.85 1.24
CA SER A 31 -12.14 4.17 0.58
C SER A 31 -10.95 4.28 1.53
N GLN A 32 -11.21 4.51 2.83
CA GLN A 32 -10.20 4.47 3.90
C GLN A 32 -9.87 3.06 4.35
N LYS A 33 -10.78 2.10 4.15
CA LYS A 33 -10.46 0.68 4.26
C LYS A 33 -9.68 0.29 3.00
N LEU A 34 -8.35 0.37 3.08
CA LEU A 34 -7.49 -0.37 2.15
C LEU A 34 -7.93 -1.82 2.29
N GLU A 35 -8.49 -2.41 1.23
CA GLU A 35 -8.86 -3.83 1.21
C GLU A 35 -7.58 -4.63 1.41
N THR A 36 -7.25 -4.82 2.68
CA THR A 36 -6.13 -5.62 3.12
C THR A 36 -6.59 -7.03 2.90
N ILE A 37 -6.26 -7.58 1.74
CA ILE A 37 -6.41 -9.00 1.46
C ILE A 37 -5.33 -9.69 2.31
N GLY A 38 -5.66 -9.94 3.58
CA GLY A 38 -4.84 -10.72 4.49
C GLY A 38 -5.36 -12.15 4.48
N ILE A 39 -4.62 -13.06 3.84
CA ILE A 39 -4.86 -14.49 4.03
C ILE A 39 -4.26 -14.84 5.40
N SER A 40 -5.13 -14.97 6.41
CA SER A 40 -4.73 -15.34 7.77
C SER A 40 -3.94 -16.65 7.73
N GLY A 41 -2.65 -16.59 8.10
CA GLY A 41 -1.80 -17.76 8.30
C GLY A 41 -0.65 -17.96 7.30
N VAL A 42 -0.64 -17.29 6.14
CA VAL A 42 0.44 -17.49 5.12
C VAL A 42 1.17 -16.21 4.77
N VAL A 43 0.48 -15.06 4.73
CA VAL A 43 1.09 -13.81 4.28
C VAL A 43 0.73 -12.68 5.26
N PRO A 44 1.71 -11.96 5.85
CA PRO A 44 1.41 -10.77 6.62
C PRO A 44 0.67 -9.77 5.73
N GLN A 45 -0.21 -8.97 6.32
CA GLN A 45 -0.96 -7.87 5.69
C GLN A 45 -0.18 -7.28 4.51
N LEU A 46 -0.63 -7.59 3.28
CA LEU A 46 0.01 -7.19 2.01
C LEU A 46 -0.06 -5.67 1.85
N SER A 47 0.78 -4.97 2.59
CA SER A 47 1.05 -3.56 2.34
C SER A 47 2.17 -3.48 1.32
N LEU A 48 2.08 -2.51 0.42
CA LEU A 48 3.13 -2.18 -0.54
C LEU A 48 4.50 -2.04 0.14
N SER A 49 4.51 -1.52 1.38
CA SER A 49 5.72 -1.41 2.20
C SER A 49 6.32 -2.75 2.62
N HIS A 50 5.53 -3.77 2.94
CA HIS A 50 6.03 -5.11 3.25
C HIS A 50 6.66 -5.77 2.02
N TYR A 51 6.00 -5.64 0.86
CA TYR A 51 6.54 -6.15 -0.40
C TYR A 51 7.85 -5.43 -0.80
N ALA A 52 7.88 -4.10 -0.68
CA ALA A 52 9.07 -3.32 -0.95
C ALA A 52 10.24 -3.74 -0.03
N LYS A 53 9.99 -3.91 1.28
CA LYS A 53 11.01 -4.41 2.23
C LYS A 53 11.58 -5.76 1.81
N TYR A 54 10.73 -6.70 1.42
CA TYR A 54 11.17 -8.01 0.91
C TYR A 54 12.08 -7.87 -0.30
N LEU A 55 11.70 -7.04 -1.28
CA LEU A 55 12.53 -6.76 -2.46
C LEU A 55 13.86 -6.11 -2.08
N TYR A 56 13.86 -5.12 -1.20
CA TYR A 56 15.08 -4.46 -0.73
C TYR A 56 16.04 -5.45 -0.07
N THR A 57 15.52 -6.33 0.79
CA THR A 57 16.34 -7.36 1.44
C THR A 57 16.95 -8.31 0.41
N SER A 58 16.16 -8.80 -0.56
CA SER A 58 16.67 -9.68 -1.62
C SER A 58 17.75 -9.01 -2.47
N LEU A 59 17.56 -7.73 -2.83
CA LEU A 59 18.56 -6.96 -3.57
C LEU A 59 19.82 -6.69 -2.73
N SER A 60 19.67 -6.46 -1.42
CA SER A 60 20.80 -6.26 -0.52
C SER A 60 21.68 -7.52 -0.45
N TYR A 61 21.07 -8.69 -0.27
CA TYR A 61 21.79 -9.97 -0.31
C TYR A 61 22.43 -10.22 -1.68
N PHE A 62 21.72 -9.95 -2.76
CA PHE A 62 22.28 -10.10 -4.11
C PHE A 62 23.52 -9.21 -4.31
N ASN A 63 23.47 -7.95 -3.88
CA ASN A 63 24.61 -7.06 -3.96
C ASN A 63 25.77 -7.52 -3.06
N ALA A 64 25.49 -7.97 -1.84
CA ALA A 64 26.51 -8.51 -0.95
C ALA A 64 27.22 -9.74 -1.57
N LEU A 65 26.46 -10.68 -2.12
CA LEU A 65 26.99 -11.83 -2.85
C LEU A 65 27.78 -11.42 -4.08
N ARG A 66 27.28 -10.45 -4.86
CA ARG A 66 27.98 -9.92 -6.03
C ARG A 66 29.32 -9.29 -5.66
N ILE A 67 29.38 -8.55 -4.55
CA ILE A 67 30.62 -7.97 -4.04
C ILE A 67 31.57 -9.10 -3.64
N MET A 68 31.12 -10.08 -2.84
CA MET A 68 31.96 -11.20 -2.41
C MET A 68 32.49 -12.04 -3.59
N VAL A 69 31.68 -12.30 -4.61
CA VAL A 69 32.10 -13.04 -5.82
C VAL A 69 32.98 -12.19 -6.73
N GLY A 70 32.79 -10.87 -6.73
CA GLY A 70 33.58 -9.93 -7.52
C GLY A 70 34.89 -9.48 -6.84
N ASP A 71 35.10 -9.81 -5.56
CA ASP A 71 36.29 -9.45 -4.80
C ASP A 71 37.41 -10.46 -5.05
N PRO A 72 38.48 -10.10 -5.78
CA PRO A 72 39.52 -11.04 -6.19
C PRO A 72 40.50 -11.42 -5.05
N SER A 73 40.28 -10.93 -3.83
CA SER A 73 41.15 -11.15 -2.65
C SER A 73 40.75 -12.31 -1.74
N SER A 74 39.90 -13.24 -2.22
CA SER A 74 39.49 -14.43 -1.47
C SER A 74 40.04 -15.76 -2.02
N LEU A 75 41.13 -15.70 -2.79
CA LEU A 75 42.03 -16.82 -3.09
C LEU A 75 43.47 -16.47 -2.71
#